data_AF-A0A2D5XZT5-F1
#
_entry.id   AF-A0A2D5XZT5-F1
#
_cell.length_a   1.000
_cell.length_b   1.000
_cell.length_c   1.000
_cell.angle_alpha   90.00
_cell.angle_beta   90.00
_cell.angle_gamma   90.00
#
_symmetry.space_group_name_H-M   'P 1'
#
loop_
_entity.id
_entity.type
_entity.pdbx_description
1 polymer ?
#
loop_
_entity_poly.entity_id
_entity_poly.type
_entity_poly.pdbx_seq_one_letter_code
_entity_poly.pdbx_strand_id
1 'polypeptide(L)'
;IYSTALRADPGLVDYAASQNIIIASPTLLMSLLRVVGMSWRQVELAKNAQEISELGGELYKRLLTFTDHIAKVGKNLQNAMNGYDAAVGSLEKSVLPSARKMHELQGKAAAELGEFDPIERAPRMLSLTEEDDKQKKRA
;
A
#
# COMPACT_ATOMS: atom_id res chain seq x y z
N ILE A 1 37.82 28.11 40.20
CA ILE A 1 36.56 28.04 40.98
C ILE A 1 36.16 26.58 41.24
N TYR A 2 35.73 25.78 40.25
CA TYR A 2 35.40 24.34 40.46
C TYR A 2 36.55 23.54 41.09
N SER A 3 37.74 23.57 40.47
CA SER A 3 38.95 22.91 41.00
C SER A 3 39.46 23.49 42.32
N THR A 4 39.08 24.73 42.64
CA THR A 4 39.45 25.41 43.89
C THR A 4 38.54 24.95 45.03
N ALA A 5 37.22 24.82 44.78
CA ALA A 5 36.25 24.32 45.74
C ALA A 5 36.53 22.85 46.12
N LEU A 6 36.85 22.00 45.14
CA LEU A 6 37.22 20.59 45.35
C LEU A 6 38.50 20.38 46.17
N ARG A 7 39.44 21.31 46.11
CA ARG A 7 40.66 21.27 46.93
C ARG A 7 40.39 21.71 48.37
N ALA A 8 39.41 22.59 48.57
CA ALA A 8 39.03 23.08 49.89
C ALA A 8 38.19 22.05 50.66
N ASP A 9 37.33 21.30 49.98
CA ASP A 9 36.58 20.19 50.54
C ASP A 9 36.60 18.98 49.59
N PRO A 10 37.49 18.00 49.84
CA PRO A 10 37.56 16.77 49.04
C PRO A 10 36.33 15.87 49.16
N GLY A 11 35.56 15.94 50.26
CA GLY A 11 34.37 15.10 50.51
C GLY A 11 33.10 15.63 49.84
N LEU A 12 33.16 16.84 49.27
CA LEU A 12 32.02 17.53 48.70
C LEU A 12 31.33 16.75 47.56
N VAL A 13 32.09 15.98 46.78
CA VAL A 13 31.55 15.16 45.67
C VAL A 13 30.70 14.01 46.21
N ASP A 14 31.22 13.28 47.21
CA ASP A 14 30.51 12.15 47.81
C ASP A 14 29.26 12.62 48.56
N TYR A 15 29.36 13.76 49.25
CA TYR A 15 28.21 14.40 49.89
C TYR A 15 27.14 14.78 48.87
N ALA A 16 27.52 15.47 47.78
CA ALA A 16 26.57 15.86 46.73
C ALA A 16 25.93 14.64 46.05
N ALA A 17 26.73 13.60 45.76
CA ALA A 17 26.24 12.35 45.17
C ALA A 17 25.23 11.64 46.09
N SER A 18 25.45 11.64 47.42
CA SER A 18 24.49 11.08 48.39
C SER A 18 23.12 11.77 48.36
N GLN A 19 23.07 13.01 47.87
CA GLN A 19 21.86 13.82 47.73
C GLN A 19 21.33 13.84 46.28
N ASN A 20 21.85 13.00 45.38
CA ASN A 20 21.54 13.00 43.94
C ASN A 20 21.89 14.34 43.24
N ILE A 21 22.90 15.06 43.74
CA ILE A 21 23.38 16.31 43.17
C ILE A 21 24.73 16.06 42.49
N ILE A 22 24.82 16.39 41.20
CA ILE A 22 26.08 16.31 40.46
C ILE A 22 26.70 17.70 40.40
N ILE A 23 27.92 17.83 40.90
CA ILE A 23 28.68 19.08 40.78
C ILE A 23 29.28 19.13 39.37
N ALA A 24 28.74 20.02 38.53
CA ALA A 24 29.16 20.13 37.14
C ALA A 24 30.14 21.29 36.92
N SER A 25 31.24 21.02 36.21
CA SER A 25 31.98 22.07 35.51
C SER A 25 31.18 22.53 34.28
N PRO A 26 31.45 23.72 33.71
CA PRO A 26 30.77 24.18 32.49
C PRO A 26 30.83 23.14 31.35
N THR A 27 31.95 22.44 31.21
CA THR A 27 32.12 21.37 30.22
C THR A 27 31.24 20.16 30.53
N LEU A 28 31.17 19.71 31.79
CA LEU A 28 30.35 18.57 32.18
C LEU A 28 28.84 18.86 31.99
N LEU A 29 28.41 20.08 32.33
CA LEU A 29 27.03 20.52 32.09
C LEU A 29 26.68 20.46 30.60
N MET A 30 27.53 21.01 29.75
CA MET A 30 27.32 20.98 28.29
C MET A 30 27.25 19.55 27.75
N SER A 31 28.08 18.63 28.25
CA SER A 31 28.02 17.22 27.88
C SER A 31 26.71 16.56 28.31
N LEU A 32 26.25 16.78 29.54
CA LEU A 32 24.99 16.23 30.04
C LEU A 32 23.79 16.76 29.23
N LEU A 33 23.75 18.07 28.95
CA LEU A 33 22.71 18.66 28.11
C LEU A 33 22.71 18.06 26.70
N ARG A 34 23.89 17.79 26.12
CA ARG A 34 23.99 17.12 24.81
C ARG A 34 23.47 15.69 24.85
N VAL A 35 23.75 14.94 25.93
CA VAL A 35 23.23 13.59 26.14
C VAL A 35 21.70 13.60 26.26
N VAL A 36 21.13 14.51 27.04
CA VAL A 36 19.66 14.68 27.14
C VAL A 36 19.05 15.02 25.78
N GLY A 37 19.66 15.96 25.04
CA GLY A 37 19.21 16.31 23.69
C GLY A 37 19.35 15.18 22.66
N MET A 38 20.29 14.25 22.84
CA MET A 38 20.35 13.01 22.04
C MET A 38 19.25 12.03 22.46
N SER A 39 19.00 11.88 23.76
CA SER A 39 17.95 11.00 24.28
C SER A 39 16.56 11.39 23.79
N TRP A 40 16.22 12.68 23.78
CA TRP A 40 14.93 13.14 23.25
C TRP A 40 14.77 12.86 21.75
N ARG A 41 15.82 13.09 20.95
CA ARG A 41 15.79 12.75 19.52
C ARG A 41 15.63 11.26 19.29
N GLN A 42 16.23 10.42 20.14
CA GLN A 42 16.06 8.98 20.06
C GLN A 42 14.63 8.55 20.39
N VAL A 43 14.01 9.15 21.41
CA VAL A 43 12.60 8.89 21.75
C VAL A 43 11.67 9.31 20.62
N GLU A 44 11.90 10.48 20.02
CA GLU A 44 11.12 10.97 18.89
C GLU A 44 11.27 10.06 17.66
N LEU A 45 12.51 9.63 17.34
CA LEU A 45 12.76 8.69 16.26
C LEU A 45 12.06 7.34 16.49
N ALA A 46 12.10 6.81 17.71
CA ALA A 46 11.43 5.57 18.05
C ALA A 46 9.89 5.69 17.91
N LYS A 47 9.33 6.82 18.35
CA LYS A 47 7.90 7.11 18.18
C LYS A 47 7.51 7.19 16.70
N ASN A 48 8.26 7.93 15.89
CA ASN A 48 8.01 8.04 14.46
C ASN A 48 8.12 6.68 13.76
N ALA A 49 9.11 5.85 14.12
CA ALA A 49 9.25 4.50 13.57
C ALA A 49 8.03 3.61 13.91
N GLN A 50 7.51 3.72 15.14
CA GLN A 50 6.30 3.01 15.55
C GLN A 50 5.08 3.44 14.72
N GLU A 51 4.87 4.75 14.57
CA GLU A 51 3.77 5.30 13.77
C GLU A 51 3.87 4.87 12.30
N ILE A 52 5.07 4.89 11.71
CA ILE A 52 5.32 4.41 10.34
C ILE A 52 4.98 2.92 10.23
N SER A 53 5.35 2.10 11.22
CA SER A 53 5.06 0.67 11.22
C SER A 53 3.55 0.40 11.30
N GLU A 54 2.83 1.14 12.14
CA GLU A 54 1.37 1.03 12.28
C GLU A 54 0.66 1.42 10.99
N LEU A 55 1.03 2.59 10.43
CA LEU A 55 0.48 3.07 9.16
C LEU A 55 0.81 2.12 8.00
N GLY A 56 2.04 1.56 7.98
CA GLY A 56 2.45 0.56 7.00
C GLY A 56 1.62 -0.71 7.07
N GLY A 57 1.35 -1.21 8.28
CA GLY A 57 0.47 -2.36 8.50
C GLY A 57 -0.98 -2.10 8.06
N GLU A 58 -1.50 -0.91 8.36
CA GLU A 58 -2.83 -0.51 7.90
C GLU A 58 -2.92 -0.40 6.38
N LEU A 59 -1.93 0.24 5.76
CA LEU A 59 -1.84 0.38 4.30
C LEU A 59 -1.80 -1.00 3.63
N TYR A 60 -1.01 -1.92 4.15
CA TYR A 60 -0.92 -3.29 3.65
C TYR A 60 -2.29 -4.01 3.69
N LYS A 61 -3.01 -3.90 4.81
CA LYS A 61 -4.36 -4.49 4.94
C LYS A 61 -5.36 -3.87 3.96
N ARG A 62 -5.31 -2.56 3.78
CA ARG A 62 -6.14 -1.84 2.78
C ARG A 62 -5.80 -2.28 1.37
N LEU A 63 -4.51 -2.47 1.05
CA LEU A 63 -4.06 -2.93 -0.25
C LEU A 63 -4.57 -4.34 -0.56
N LEU A 64 -4.50 -5.28 0.39
CA LEU A 64 -5.07 -6.62 0.22
C LEU A 64 -6.57 -6.57 -0.12
N THR A 65 -7.33 -5.77 0.63
CA THR A 65 -8.78 -5.60 0.39
C THR A 65 -9.04 -5.00 -0.99
N PHE A 66 -8.22 -4.04 -1.41
CA PHE A 66 -8.30 -3.44 -2.74
C PHE A 66 -7.99 -4.45 -3.84
N THR A 67 -6.97 -5.31 -3.68
CA THR A 67 -6.66 -6.37 -4.65
C THR A 67 -7.80 -7.36 -4.81
N ASP A 68 -8.52 -7.70 -3.73
CA ASP A 68 -9.72 -8.54 -3.80
C ASP A 68 -10.85 -7.88 -4.60
N HIS A 69 -11.03 -6.57 -4.43
CA HIS A 69 -12.01 -5.81 -5.23
C HIS A 69 -11.63 -5.81 -6.72
N ILE A 70 -10.36 -5.58 -7.06
CA ILE A 70 -9.88 -5.63 -8.45
C ILE A 70 -10.06 -7.03 -9.04
N ALA A 71 -9.77 -8.10 -8.28
CA ALA A 71 -9.99 -9.47 -8.74
C ALA A 71 -11.47 -9.75 -9.04
N LYS A 72 -12.38 -9.29 -8.18
CA LYS A 72 -13.84 -9.39 -8.41
C LYS A 72 -14.28 -8.64 -9.67
N VAL A 73 -13.75 -7.43 -9.89
CA VAL A 73 -14.02 -6.66 -11.11
C VAL A 73 -13.54 -7.41 -12.35
N GLY A 74 -12.32 -7.94 -12.33
CA GLY A 74 -11.78 -8.75 -13.44
C GLY A 74 -12.67 -9.95 -13.78
N LYS A 75 -13.15 -10.68 -12.76
CA LYS A 75 -14.08 -11.80 -12.94
C LYS A 75 -15.41 -11.37 -13.56
N ASN A 76 -15.96 -10.25 -13.10
CA ASN A 76 -17.24 -9.74 -13.63
C ASN A 76 -17.10 -9.26 -15.08
N LEU A 77 -15.98 -8.64 -15.44
CA LEU A 77 -15.68 -8.27 -16.82
C LEU A 77 -15.57 -9.51 -17.72
N GLN A 78 -14.88 -10.56 -17.26
CA GLN A 78 -14.81 -11.82 -18.00
C GLN A 78 -16.21 -12.41 -18.23
N ASN A 79 -17.08 -12.40 -17.22
CA ASN A 79 -18.46 -12.86 -17.36
C ASN A 79 -19.27 -12.02 -18.36
N ALA A 80 -19.08 -10.69 -18.34
CA ALA A 80 -19.74 -9.80 -19.27
C ALA A 80 -19.29 -10.05 -20.72
N MET A 81 -17.99 -10.27 -20.94
CA MET A 81 -17.43 -10.65 -22.25
C MET A 81 -18.01 -11.98 -22.73
N ASN A 82 -18.05 -13.00 -21.88
CA ASN A 82 -18.66 -14.28 -22.22
C ASN A 82 -20.16 -14.13 -22.62
N GLY A 83 -20.89 -13.25 -21.93
CA GLY A 83 -22.29 -12.94 -22.25
C GLY A 83 -22.45 -12.21 -23.58
N TYR A 84 -21.53 -11.30 -23.90
CA TYR A 84 -21.46 -10.63 -25.20
C TYR A 84 -21.19 -11.65 -26.32
N ASP A 85 -20.19 -12.51 -26.16
CA ASP A 85 -19.82 -13.54 -27.15
C ASP A 85 -20.99 -14.50 -27.42
N ALA A 86 -21.73 -14.90 -26.37
CA ALA A 86 -22.92 -15.73 -26.51
C ALA A 86 -24.04 -15.01 -27.28
N ALA A 87 -24.25 -13.72 -27.03
CA ALA A 87 -25.25 -12.92 -27.71
C ALA A 87 -24.92 -12.74 -29.20
N VAL A 88 -23.66 -12.42 -29.52
CA VAL A 88 -23.17 -12.34 -30.91
C VAL A 88 -23.32 -13.68 -31.61
N GLY A 89 -22.89 -14.77 -30.98
CA GLY A 89 -23.03 -16.11 -31.54
C GLY A 89 -24.50 -16.51 -31.77
N SER A 90 -25.43 -16.08 -30.92
CA SER A 90 -26.86 -16.29 -31.14
C SER A 90 -27.38 -15.44 -32.30
N LEU A 91 -26.99 -14.17 -32.39
CA LEU A 91 -27.36 -13.28 -33.49
C LEU A 91 -26.97 -13.92 -34.82
N GLU A 92 -25.72 -14.37 -34.95
CA GLU A 92 -25.18 -15.00 -36.15
C GLU A 92 -25.87 -16.31 -36.52
N LYS A 93 -26.14 -17.17 -35.54
CA LYS A 93 -26.66 -18.53 -35.79
C LYS A 93 -28.17 -18.58 -35.98
N SER A 94 -28.95 -17.74 -35.28
CA SER A 94 -30.41 -17.85 -35.28
C SER A 94 -31.11 -16.65 -35.90
N VAL A 95 -30.63 -15.44 -35.62
CA VAL A 95 -31.34 -14.20 -36.01
C VAL A 95 -31.00 -13.82 -37.45
N LEU A 96 -29.72 -13.72 -37.80
CA LEU A 96 -29.28 -13.33 -39.15
C LEU A 96 -29.85 -14.23 -40.24
N PRO A 97 -29.84 -15.58 -40.13
CA PRO A 97 -30.41 -16.45 -41.15
C PRO A 97 -31.93 -16.27 -41.28
N SER A 98 -32.63 -16.10 -40.16
CA SER A 98 -34.08 -15.87 -40.15
C SER A 98 -34.44 -14.52 -40.78
N ALA A 99 -33.66 -13.47 -40.49
CA ALA A 99 -33.81 -12.16 -41.09
C ALA A 99 -33.55 -12.19 -42.61
N ARG A 100 -32.50 -12.90 -43.07
CA ARG A 100 -32.22 -13.13 -44.50
C ARG A 100 -33.38 -13.85 -45.20
N LYS A 101 -33.88 -14.94 -44.61
CA LYS A 101 -35.03 -15.69 -45.15
C LYS A 101 -36.30 -14.84 -45.21
N MET A 102 -36.57 -14.03 -44.19
CA MET A 102 -37.72 -13.12 -44.18
C MET A 102 -37.60 -12.06 -45.27
N HIS A 103 -36.41 -11.51 -45.47
CA HIS A 103 -36.14 -10.58 -46.56
C HIS A 103 -36.37 -11.23 -47.93
N GLU A 104 -35.86 -12.44 -48.18
CA GLU A 104 -36.07 -13.16 -49.44
C GLU A 104 -37.56 -13.27 -49.79
N LEU A 105 -38.41 -13.49 -48.77
CA LEU A 105 -39.86 -13.57 -48.93
C LEU A 105 -40.56 -12.20 -49.12
N GLN A 106 -39.97 -11.09 -48.65
CA GLN A 106 -40.58 -9.75 -48.71
C GLN A 106 -40.14 -8.91 -49.92
N GLY A 107 -39.19 -9.37 -50.73
CA GLY A 107 -38.81 -8.71 -51.98
C GLY A 107 -38.21 -7.30 -51.87
N LYS A 108 -37.76 -6.88 -50.68
CA LYS A 108 -37.11 -5.57 -50.43
C LYS A 108 -35.65 -5.75 -50.07
N ALA A 109 -34.76 -4.90 -50.61
CA ALA A 109 -33.32 -4.92 -50.39
C ALA A 109 -32.90 -4.80 -48.91
N ALA A 110 -31.81 -5.46 -48.55
CA ALA A 110 -31.38 -5.66 -47.17
C ALA A 110 -30.96 -4.33 -46.58
N ALA A 111 -31.47 -4.01 -45.39
CA ALA A 111 -30.74 -3.11 -44.52
C ALA A 111 -29.42 -3.82 -44.20
N GLU A 112 -28.31 -3.31 -44.74
CA GLU A 112 -26.98 -3.77 -44.39
C GLU A 112 -26.81 -3.60 -42.88
N LEU A 113 -26.73 -4.72 -42.17
CA LEU A 113 -26.41 -4.70 -40.75
C LEU A 113 -24.96 -4.27 -40.65
N GLY A 114 -24.71 -3.17 -39.92
CA GLY A 114 -23.36 -2.65 -39.72
C GLY A 114 -22.43 -3.73 -39.16
N GLU A 115 -21.19 -3.75 -39.64
CA GLU A 115 -20.15 -4.62 -39.10
C GLU A 115 -19.93 -4.27 -37.62
N PHE A 116 -19.96 -5.29 -36.77
CA PHE A 116 -19.64 -5.14 -35.36
C PHE A 116 -18.18 -5.51 -35.15
N ASP A 117 -17.37 -4.56 -34.68
CA ASP A 117 -15.98 -4.85 -34.32
C ASP A 117 -15.92 -5.80 -33.13
N PRO A 118 -15.18 -6.93 -33.22
CA PRO A 118 -15.03 -7.86 -32.11
C PRO A 118 -14.31 -7.21 -30.93
N ILE A 119 -14.80 -7.44 -29.71
CA ILE A 119 -14.13 -7.01 -28.49
C ILE A 119 -13.10 -8.08 -28.08
N GLU A 120 -11.93 -8.12 -28.73
CA GLU A 120 -10.84 -9.09 -28.41
C GLU A 120 -9.95 -8.67 -27.22
N ARG A 121 -10.47 -7.90 -26.27
CA ARG A 121 -9.63 -7.34 -25.19
C ARG A 121 -9.81 -8.09 -23.88
N ALA A 122 -8.92 -9.07 -23.62
CA ALA A 122 -8.82 -9.72 -22.31
C ALA A 122 -8.50 -8.67 -21.22
N PRO A 123 -9.16 -8.72 -20.04
CA PRO A 123 -8.81 -7.87 -18.92
C PRO A 123 -7.34 -8.10 -18.53
N ARG A 124 -6.57 -7.02 -18.39
CA ARG A 124 -5.18 -7.12 -17.93
C ARG A 124 -5.17 -7.74 -16.53
N MET A 125 -4.59 -8.92 -16.41
CA MET A 125 -4.38 -9.55 -15.11
C MET A 125 -3.33 -8.78 -14.32
N LEU A 126 -3.60 -8.57 -13.04
CA LEU A 126 -2.62 -8.02 -12.11
C LEU A 126 -1.53 -9.07 -11.90
N SER A 127 -0.33 -8.85 -12.46
CA SER A 127 0.85 -9.64 -12.11
C SER A 127 1.42 -9.10 -10.81
N LEU A 128 1.29 -9.87 -9.73
CA LEU A 128 2.15 -9.67 -8.55
C LEU A 128 3.59 -10.02 -8.98
N THR A 129 4.54 -9.14 -8.67
CA THR A 129 5.95 -9.39 -8.96
C THR A 129 6.46 -10.58 -8.16
N GLU A 130 7.48 -11.31 -8.62
CA GLU A 130 8.03 -12.49 -7.91
C GLU A 130 8.51 -12.19 -6.47
N GLU A 131 8.69 -10.92 -6.13
CA GLU A 131 9.03 -10.46 -4.78
C GLU A 131 7.82 -10.52 -3.82
N ASP A 132 6.60 -10.30 -4.31
CA ASP A 132 5.36 -10.33 -3.52
C ASP A 132 4.99 -11.76 -3.08
N ASP A 133 5.29 -12.75 -3.94
CA ASP A 133 5.04 -14.18 -3.68
C ASP A 133 6.04 -14.79 -2.70
N LYS A 134 7.28 -14.26 -2.66
CA LYS A 134 8.31 -14.67 -1.68
C LYS A 134 7.99 -14.20 -0.26
N GLN A 135 7.30 -13.08 -0.10
CA GLN A 135 6.87 -12.57 1.21
C GLN A 135 5.70 -13.35 1.80
N LYS A 136 4.77 -13.84 0.96
CA LYS A 136 3.62 -14.64 1.39
C LYS A 136 4.00 -16.05 1.90
N LYS A 137 5.17 -16.58 1.53
CA LYS A 137 5.71 -17.87 2.02
C LYS A 137 6.58 -17.75 3.27
N ARG A 138 6.93 -16.53 3.70
CA ARG A 138 7.80 -16.27 4.88
C ARG A 138 7.01 -15.78 6.11
N ALA A 139 5.73 -15.48 5.95
CA ALA A 139 4.77 -15.21 7.02
C ALA A 139 3.96 -16.47 7.32
#